data_AF-A0A957SCU8-F1
#
_entry.id   AF-A0A957SCU8-F1
#
_cell.length_a   1.000
_cell.length_b   1.000
_cell.length_c   1.000
_cell.angle_alpha   90.00
_cell.angle_beta   90.00
_cell.angle_gamma   90.00
#
_symmetry.space_group_name_H-M   'P 1'
#
loop_
_entity.id
_entity.type
_entity.pdbx_description
1 polymer ?
#
loop_
_entity_poly.entity_id
_entity_poly.type
_entity_poly.pdbx_seq_one_letter_code
_entity_poly.pdbx_strand_id
1 'polypeptide(L)'
;FPVYFVPAGYVFSIWSVIYVGLLAYAIYQARPSQRTNSLLRTLRWPFILGCIANSAWIFAWHYEIFPLTLILMLILLGTLIIQYTRLQIADRPDAVRLWSVHIPLRIYLGWITVATIANITILLYDLGWRGAPLNGPTWSAILIVIATFIGLFFALRLHDAAYTLVLVWAFVGIYIKFSNEPLVGYSALAAAITLALAAIVALRTNMVSPRHDANDLHHPLTSNQKIQ
;
A
#
# COMPACT_ATOMS: atom_id res chain seq x y z
N PHE A 1 -13.00 22.26 -0.54
CA PHE A 1 -12.69 21.87 0.84
C PHE A 1 -11.25 22.28 1.21
N PRO A 2 -11.02 23.27 2.10
CA PRO A 2 -9.70 23.56 2.66
C PRO A 2 -9.26 22.46 3.64
N VAL A 3 -8.94 21.30 3.09
CA VAL A 3 -8.46 20.13 3.84
C VAL A 3 -6.98 19.96 3.56
N TYR A 4 -6.16 20.23 4.58
CA TYR A 4 -4.70 20.36 4.46
C TYR A 4 -3.95 19.05 4.22
N PHE A 5 -4.59 17.89 4.43
CA PHE A 5 -3.99 16.58 4.16
C PHE A 5 -4.18 16.13 2.70
N VAL A 6 -5.12 16.72 1.96
CA VAL A 6 -5.40 16.30 0.57
C VAL A 6 -4.31 16.87 -0.35
N PRO A 7 -3.54 16.02 -1.07
CA PRO A 7 -2.43 16.47 -1.90
C PRO A 7 -2.87 17.27 -3.13
N ALA A 8 -1.90 17.78 -3.90
CA ALA A 8 -2.12 18.36 -5.22
C ALA A 8 -2.82 17.39 -6.19
N GLY A 9 -3.63 17.94 -7.11
CA GLY A 9 -4.48 17.14 -8.01
C GLY A 9 -3.71 16.13 -8.87
N TYR A 10 -2.48 16.44 -9.28
CA TYR A 10 -1.67 15.51 -10.09
C TYR A 10 -1.30 14.22 -9.34
N VAL A 11 -1.31 14.22 -8.00
CA VAL A 11 -0.97 13.04 -7.19
C VAL A 11 -1.95 11.90 -7.43
N PHE A 12 -3.20 12.22 -7.74
CA PHE A 12 -4.24 11.25 -8.08
C PHE A 12 -3.97 10.48 -9.39
N SER A 13 -2.99 10.90 -10.20
CA SER A 13 -2.52 10.12 -11.36
C SER A 13 -1.95 8.75 -10.99
N ILE A 14 -1.63 8.52 -9.72
CA ILE A 14 -1.27 7.19 -9.19
C ILE A 14 -2.34 6.12 -9.46
N TRP A 15 -3.61 6.51 -9.60
CA TRP A 15 -4.67 5.59 -10.02
C TRP A 15 -4.38 4.94 -11.38
N SER A 16 -3.75 5.66 -12.31
CA SER A 16 -3.32 5.08 -13.60
C SER A 16 -2.29 3.98 -13.40
N VAL A 17 -1.32 4.18 -12.50
CA VAL A 17 -0.31 3.16 -12.14
C VAL A 17 -0.98 1.94 -11.50
N ILE A 18 -1.92 2.18 -10.59
CA ILE A 18 -2.70 1.11 -9.93
C ILE A 18 -3.50 0.33 -10.97
N TYR A 19 -4.24 0.99 -11.87
CA TYR A 19 -5.05 0.31 -12.87
C TYR A 19 -4.22 -0.49 -13.88
N VAL A 20 -3.06 0.02 -14.29
CA VAL A 20 -2.10 -0.75 -15.10
C VAL A 20 -1.61 -1.99 -14.34
N GLY A 21 -1.28 -1.84 -13.05
CA GLY A 21 -0.88 -2.96 -12.21
C GLY A 21 -1.98 -4.00 -12.00
N LEU A 22 -3.23 -3.54 -11.81
CA LEU A 22 -4.40 -4.42 -11.69
C LEU A 22 -4.70 -5.15 -13.01
N LEU A 23 -4.49 -4.50 -14.15
CA LEU A 23 -4.57 -5.14 -15.46
C LEU A 23 -3.50 -6.23 -15.62
N ALA A 24 -2.26 -5.94 -15.22
CA ALA A 24 -1.19 -6.94 -15.21
C ALA A 24 -1.55 -8.14 -14.32
N TYR A 25 -2.13 -7.90 -13.15
CA TYR A 25 -2.63 -8.96 -12.28
C TYR A 25 -3.74 -9.78 -12.92
N ALA A 26 -4.71 -9.10 -13.55
CA ALA A 26 -5.83 -9.75 -14.23
C ALA A 26 -5.34 -10.66 -15.38
N ILE A 27 -4.38 -10.19 -16.18
CA ILE A 27 -3.75 -10.98 -17.25
C ILE A 27 -2.98 -12.16 -16.67
N TYR A 28 -2.20 -11.95 -15.60
CA TYR A 28 -1.43 -13.00 -14.95
C TYR A 28 -2.31 -14.13 -14.43
N GLN A 29 -3.38 -13.81 -13.69
CA GLN A 29 -4.28 -14.81 -13.12
C GLN A 29 -5.10 -15.57 -14.19
N ALA A 30 -5.32 -14.97 -15.37
CA ALA A 30 -6.09 -15.58 -16.46
C ALA A 30 -5.29 -16.63 -17.25
N ARG A 31 -3.97 -16.72 -17.07
CA ARG A 31 -3.12 -17.67 -17.80
C ARG A 31 -3.49 -19.12 -17.47
N PRO A 32 -3.48 -20.05 -18.44
CA PRO A 32 -3.77 -21.46 -18.20
C PRO A 32 -2.91 -22.10 -17.11
N SER A 33 -1.63 -21.71 -17.04
CA SER A 33 -0.67 -22.19 -16.03
C SER A 33 -0.99 -21.78 -14.59
N GLN A 34 -1.87 -20.80 -14.40
CA GLN A 34 -2.24 -20.28 -13.08
C GLN A 34 -3.57 -20.85 -12.56
N ARG A 35 -4.28 -21.68 -13.35
CA ARG A 35 -5.61 -22.22 -12.98
C ARG A 35 -5.62 -22.99 -11.66
N THR A 36 -4.54 -23.71 -11.36
CA THR A 36 -4.39 -24.51 -10.13
C THR A 36 -3.55 -23.82 -9.06
N ASN A 37 -3.20 -22.53 -9.25
CA ASN A 37 -2.37 -21.80 -8.30
C ASN A 37 -3.11 -21.57 -6.97
N SER A 38 -2.61 -22.23 -5.91
CA SER A 38 -3.19 -22.18 -4.56
C SER A 38 -3.19 -20.77 -3.98
N LEU A 39 -2.12 -20.00 -4.18
CA LEU A 39 -2.01 -18.62 -3.71
C LEU A 39 -3.10 -17.75 -4.35
N LEU A 40 -3.23 -17.76 -5.67
CA LEU A 40 -4.24 -16.96 -6.37
C LEU A 40 -5.67 -17.35 -5.96
N ARG A 41 -5.91 -18.63 -5.68
CA ARG A 41 -7.19 -19.09 -5.14
C ARG A 41 -7.49 -18.45 -3.79
N THR A 42 -6.49 -18.25 -2.93
CA THR A 42 -6.69 -17.50 -1.68
C THR A 42 -6.96 -16.03 -1.94
N LEU A 43 -6.34 -15.38 -2.92
CA LEU A 43 -6.53 -13.94 -3.17
C LEU A 43 -7.89 -13.61 -3.79
N ARG A 44 -8.54 -14.58 -4.43
CA ARG A 44 -9.77 -14.40 -5.24
C ARG A 44 -10.88 -13.61 -4.54
N TRP A 45 -11.32 -14.04 -3.37
CA TRP A 45 -12.45 -13.40 -2.67
C TRP A 45 -12.10 -11.99 -2.15
N PRO A 46 -10.97 -11.79 -1.44
CA PRO A 46 -10.52 -10.45 -1.08
C PRO A 46 -10.39 -9.51 -2.29
N PHE A 47 -9.86 -10.02 -3.41
CA PHE A 47 -9.71 -9.24 -4.63
C PHE A 47 -11.07 -8.81 -5.21
N ILE A 48 -12.02 -9.75 -5.36
CA ILE A 48 -13.36 -9.45 -5.87
C ILE A 48 -14.06 -8.43 -4.96
N LEU A 49 -14.02 -8.64 -3.64
CA LEU A 49 -14.64 -7.72 -2.68
C LEU A 49 -13.99 -6.32 -2.74
N GLY A 50 -12.66 -6.26 -2.88
CA GLY A 50 -11.93 -5.00 -3.08
C GLY A 50 -12.33 -4.29 -4.38
N CYS A 51 -12.48 -5.02 -5.49
CA CYS A 51 -12.96 -4.44 -6.74
C CYS A 51 -14.38 -3.88 -6.62
N ILE A 52 -15.30 -4.60 -5.97
CA ILE A 52 -16.67 -4.14 -5.70
C ILE A 52 -16.64 -2.89 -4.82
N ALA A 53 -15.89 -2.91 -3.72
CA ALA A 53 -15.77 -1.77 -2.81
C ALA A 53 -15.19 -0.54 -3.51
N ASN A 54 -14.15 -0.71 -4.33
CA ASN A 54 -13.56 0.39 -5.10
C ASN A 54 -14.54 0.96 -6.14
N SER A 55 -15.24 0.12 -6.88
CA SER A 55 -16.24 0.58 -7.86
C SER A 55 -17.38 1.33 -7.17
N ALA A 56 -17.94 0.78 -6.09
CA ALA A 56 -18.98 1.43 -5.30
C ALA A 56 -18.48 2.76 -4.69
N TRP A 57 -17.21 2.81 -4.28
CA TRP A 57 -16.60 4.01 -3.70
C TRP A 57 -16.58 5.17 -4.70
N ILE A 58 -16.29 4.91 -5.98
CA ILE A 58 -16.32 5.94 -7.03
C ILE A 58 -17.71 6.58 -7.13
N PHE A 59 -18.78 5.77 -7.13
CA PHE A 59 -20.15 6.31 -7.16
C PHE A 59 -20.48 7.08 -5.89
N ALA A 60 -20.20 6.50 -4.72
CA ALA A 60 -20.45 7.18 -3.43
C ALA A 60 -19.71 8.53 -3.34
N TRP A 61 -18.49 8.59 -3.87
CA TRP A 61 -17.69 9.82 -3.92
C TRP A 61 -18.30 10.84 -4.90
N HIS A 62 -18.75 10.39 -6.07
CA HIS A 62 -19.37 11.27 -7.08
C HIS A 62 -20.70 11.87 -6.61
N TYR A 63 -21.48 11.12 -5.84
CA TYR A 63 -22.71 11.60 -5.20
C TYR A 63 -22.49 12.26 -3.83
N GLU A 64 -21.23 12.49 -3.43
CA GLU A 64 -20.85 13.16 -2.17
C GLU A 64 -21.43 12.48 -0.91
N ILE A 65 -21.68 11.17 -0.95
CA ILE A 65 -22.18 10.38 0.19
C ILE A 65 -21.00 9.99 1.09
N PHE A 66 -20.36 10.98 1.71
CA PHE A 66 -19.08 10.79 2.41
C PHE A 66 -19.05 9.70 3.48
N PRO A 67 -20.10 9.50 4.33
CA PRO A 67 -20.10 8.40 5.29
C PRO A 67 -19.98 7.03 4.62
N LEU A 68 -20.67 6.85 3.48
CA LEU A 68 -20.59 5.62 2.69
C LEU A 68 -19.20 5.47 2.05
N THR A 69 -18.59 6.58 1.60
CA THR A 69 -17.22 6.53 1.05
C THR A 69 -16.23 5.99 2.07
N LEU A 70 -16.36 6.37 3.35
CA LEU A 70 -15.45 5.88 4.39
C LEU A 70 -15.65 4.39 4.65
N ILE A 71 -16.89 3.93 4.74
CA ILE A 71 -17.20 2.50 4.92
C ILE A 71 -16.58 1.67 3.79
N LEU A 72 -16.79 2.09 2.53
CA LEU A 72 -16.25 1.40 1.36
C LEU A 72 -14.73 1.45 1.30
N MET A 73 -14.12 2.57 1.70
CA MET A 73 -12.67 2.73 1.80
C MET A 73 -12.07 1.77 2.84
N LEU A 74 -12.72 1.60 4.00
CA LEU A 74 -12.28 0.68 5.04
C LEU A 74 -12.42 -0.78 4.62
N ILE A 75 -13.50 -1.14 3.90
CA ILE A 75 -13.65 -2.48 3.30
C ILE A 75 -12.50 -2.73 2.31
N LEU A 76 -12.25 -1.78 1.41
CA LEU A 76 -11.15 -1.87 0.43
C LEU A 76 -9.80 -2.03 1.13
N LEU A 77 -9.50 -1.18 2.12
CA LEU A 77 -8.28 -1.27 2.91
C LEU A 77 -8.14 -2.65 3.57
N GLY A 78 -9.19 -3.15 4.22
CA GLY A 78 -9.19 -4.48 4.84
C GLY A 78 -8.91 -5.60 3.85
N THR A 79 -9.54 -5.56 2.67
CA THR A 79 -9.27 -6.56 1.61
C THR A 79 -7.84 -6.52 1.09
N LEU A 80 -7.24 -5.33 0.97
CA LEU A 80 -5.85 -5.18 0.55
C LEU A 80 -4.87 -5.65 1.63
N ILE A 81 -5.15 -5.42 2.91
CA ILE A 81 -4.37 -5.97 4.02
C ILE A 81 -4.41 -7.50 4.02
N ILE A 82 -5.58 -8.10 3.80
CA ILE A 82 -5.72 -9.57 3.70
C ILE A 82 -4.92 -10.11 2.49
N GLN A 83 -4.96 -9.45 1.34
CA GLN A 83 -4.18 -9.86 0.18
C GLN A 83 -2.67 -9.74 0.45
N TYR A 84 -2.26 -8.61 1.03
CA TYR A 84 -0.87 -8.35 1.38
C TYR A 84 -0.31 -9.39 2.35
N THR A 85 -1.01 -9.68 3.44
CA THR A 85 -0.59 -10.69 4.42
C THR A 85 -0.47 -12.10 3.80
N ARG A 86 -1.40 -12.49 2.93
CA ARG A 86 -1.32 -13.77 2.19
C ARG A 86 -0.09 -13.82 1.27
N LEU A 87 0.25 -12.71 0.63
CA LEU A 87 1.44 -12.60 -0.21
C LEU A 87 2.76 -12.63 0.58
N GLN A 88 2.76 -12.19 1.84
CA GLN A 88 3.96 -12.21 2.69
C GLN A 88 4.29 -13.60 3.24
N ILE A 89 3.29 -14.46 3.41
CA ILE A 89 3.45 -15.85 3.87
C ILE A 89 3.82 -16.78 2.69
N ALA A 90 3.51 -16.37 1.46
CA ALA A 90 3.79 -17.15 0.26
C ALA A 90 5.29 -17.30 -0.03
N ASP A 91 5.62 -18.32 -0.82
CA ASP A 91 6.97 -18.50 -1.35
C ASP A 91 7.44 -17.27 -2.14
N ARG A 92 8.77 -17.11 -2.21
CA ARG A 92 9.39 -16.01 -2.93
C ARG A 92 8.86 -15.96 -4.37
N PRO A 93 8.36 -14.80 -4.84
CA PRO A 93 7.85 -14.69 -6.19
C PRO A 93 9.01 -14.75 -7.20
N ASP A 94 8.74 -15.36 -8.35
CA ASP A 94 9.54 -15.12 -9.54
C ASP A 94 9.32 -13.68 -10.04
N ALA A 95 10.13 -13.24 -11.01
CA ALA A 95 10.05 -11.87 -11.53
C ALA A 95 8.66 -11.55 -12.09
N VAL A 96 8.02 -12.50 -12.78
CA VAL A 96 6.70 -12.28 -13.38
C VAL A 96 5.62 -12.08 -12.32
N ARG A 97 5.58 -12.91 -11.27
CA ARG A 97 4.64 -12.77 -10.15
C ARG A 97 4.93 -11.52 -9.32
N LEU A 98 6.21 -11.17 -9.13
CA LEU A 98 6.61 -9.96 -8.42
C LEU A 98 5.99 -8.72 -9.08
N TRP A 99 6.19 -8.55 -10.38
CA TRP A 99 5.73 -7.38 -11.13
C TRP A 99 4.24 -7.40 -11.47
N SER A 100 3.64 -8.59 -11.60
CA SER A 100 2.23 -8.71 -11.99
C SER A 100 1.28 -8.79 -10.79
N VAL A 101 1.76 -9.16 -9.60
CA VAL A 101 0.90 -9.40 -8.43
C VAL A 101 1.36 -8.61 -7.22
N HIS A 102 2.60 -8.82 -6.78
CA HIS A 102 3.08 -8.26 -5.51
C HIS A 102 3.20 -6.73 -5.58
N ILE A 103 3.97 -6.19 -6.54
CA ILE A 103 4.20 -4.75 -6.64
C ILE A 103 2.88 -3.97 -6.85
N PRO A 104 1.99 -4.36 -7.78
CA PRO A 104 0.68 -3.69 -7.93
C PRO A 104 -0.14 -3.62 -6.64
N LEU A 105 -0.25 -4.74 -5.91
CA LEU A 105 -1.05 -4.79 -4.69
C LEU A 105 -0.40 -4.02 -3.54
N ARG A 106 0.93 -3.95 -3.47
CA ARG A 106 1.68 -3.13 -2.50
C ARG A 106 1.50 -1.64 -2.76
N ILE A 107 1.60 -1.22 -4.02
CA ILE A 107 1.33 0.17 -4.43
C ILE A 107 -0.12 0.53 -4.10
N TYR A 108 -1.06 -0.37 -4.42
CA TYR A 108 -2.48 -0.13 -4.16
C TYR A 108 -2.77 0.01 -2.66
N LEU A 109 -2.22 -0.87 -1.83
CA LEU A 109 -2.35 -0.78 -0.37
C LEU A 109 -1.73 0.52 0.18
N GLY A 110 -0.56 0.93 -0.33
CA GLY A 110 0.06 2.22 0.00
C GLY A 110 -0.84 3.40 -0.28
N TRP A 111 -1.43 3.43 -1.47
CA TRP A 111 -2.33 4.51 -1.87
C TRP A 111 -3.60 4.53 -1.05
N ILE A 112 -4.25 3.37 -0.85
CA ILE A 112 -5.48 3.29 -0.06
C ILE A 112 -5.26 3.66 1.40
N THR A 113 -4.05 3.45 1.96
CA THR A 113 -3.72 3.96 3.30
C THR A 113 -3.83 5.49 3.34
N VAL A 114 -3.17 6.19 2.41
CA VAL A 114 -3.22 7.66 2.31
C VAL A 114 -4.64 8.13 2.01
N ALA A 115 -5.31 7.49 1.06
CA ALA A 115 -6.67 7.83 0.65
C ALA A 115 -7.66 7.66 1.79
N THR A 116 -7.48 6.67 2.67
CA THR A 116 -8.31 6.49 3.87
C THR A 116 -8.19 7.67 4.82
N ILE A 117 -6.96 8.12 5.10
CA ILE A 117 -6.72 9.28 5.97
C ILE A 117 -7.34 10.54 5.35
N ALA A 118 -7.14 10.76 4.05
CA ALA A 118 -7.78 11.86 3.33
C ALA A 118 -9.31 11.78 3.38
N ASN A 119 -9.89 10.59 3.17
CA ASN A 119 -11.32 10.38 3.18
C ASN A 119 -11.94 10.65 4.56
N ILE A 120 -11.26 10.24 5.65
CA ILE A 120 -11.64 10.62 7.03
C ILE A 120 -11.64 12.14 7.19
N THR A 121 -10.58 12.84 6.73
CA THR A 121 -10.53 14.30 6.87
C THR A 121 -11.63 15.02 6.10
N ILE A 122 -12.04 14.48 4.95
CA ILE A 122 -13.12 15.02 4.12
C ILE A 122 -14.46 14.79 4.80
N LEU A 123 -14.72 13.59 5.32
CA LEU A 123 -15.94 13.31 6.08
C LEU A 123 -16.06 14.20 7.32
N LEU A 124 -14.98 14.35 8.10
CA LEU A 124 -14.99 15.24 9.27
C LEU A 124 -15.26 16.69 8.85
N TYR A 125 -14.68 17.14 7.74
CA TYR A 125 -14.94 18.47 7.22
C TYR A 125 -16.41 18.63 6.80
N ASP A 126 -16.98 17.63 6.13
CA ASP A 126 -18.40 17.62 5.75
C ASP A 126 -19.33 17.73 6.97
N LEU A 127 -19.01 17.01 8.06
CA LEU A 127 -19.70 17.08 9.35
C LEU A 127 -19.48 18.39 10.14
N GLY A 128 -18.86 19.41 9.52
CA GLY A 128 -18.65 20.72 10.14
C GLY A 128 -17.40 20.83 11.02
N TRP A 129 -16.62 19.76 11.16
CA TRP A 129 -15.39 19.79 11.96
C TRP A 129 -14.26 20.47 11.19
N ARG A 130 -13.50 21.33 11.86
CA ARG A 130 -12.43 22.15 11.25
C ARG A 130 -11.05 21.93 11.90
N GLY A 131 -10.90 20.90 12.72
CA GLY A 131 -9.68 20.60 13.47
C GLY A 131 -9.80 20.72 14.99
N ALA A 132 -10.95 21.16 15.52
CA ALA A 132 -11.14 21.47 16.94
C ALA A 132 -10.80 20.27 17.86
N PRO A 133 -10.15 20.49 19.02
CA PRO A 133 -9.79 21.78 19.61
C PRO A 133 -8.55 22.45 18.98
N LEU A 134 -7.87 21.76 18.06
CA LEU A 134 -6.74 22.29 17.31
C LEU A 134 -7.23 23.08 16.08
N ASN A 135 -6.29 23.59 15.28
CA ASN A 135 -6.59 24.16 13.97
C ASN A 135 -6.30 23.14 12.84
N GLY A 136 -6.82 23.41 11.64
CA GLY A 136 -6.67 22.55 10.47
C GLY A 136 -5.21 22.20 10.11
N PRO A 137 -4.29 23.18 10.03
CA PRO A 137 -2.86 22.92 9.79
C PRO A 137 -2.22 21.97 10.82
N THR A 138 -2.43 22.21 12.12
CA THR A 138 -1.90 21.36 13.20
C THR A 138 -2.47 19.95 13.12
N TRP A 139 -3.77 19.81 12.86
CA TRP A 139 -4.37 18.50 12.68
C TRP A 139 -3.76 17.74 11.49
N SER A 140 -3.55 18.42 10.36
CA SER A 140 -2.92 17.81 9.20
C SER A 140 -1.48 17.37 9.46
N ALA A 141 -0.70 18.17 10.21
CA ALA A 141 0.65 17.79 10.63
C ALA A 141 0.64 16.52 11.48
N ILE A 142 -0.31 16.36 12.41
CA ILE A 142 -0.48 15.14 13.20
C ILE A 142 -0.78 13.94 12.29
N LEU A 143 -1.68 14.09 11.31
CA LEU A 143 -2.00 13.02 10.37
C LEU A 143 -0.80 12.64 9.49
N ILE A 144 0.02 13.60 9.08
CA ILE A 144 1.28 13.33 8.35
C ILE A 144 2.23 12.50 9.24
N VAL A 145 2.36 12.84 10.52
CA VAL A 145 3.18 12.08 11.48
C VAL A 145 2.66 10.65 11.62
N ILE A 146 1.34 10.46 11.80
CA ILE A 146 0.72 9.13 11.90
C ILE A 146 0.98 8.31 10.62
N ALA A 147 0.73 8.90 9.45
CA ALA A 147 1.00 8.24 8.17
C ALA A 147 2.49 7.92 7.97
N THR A 148 3.39 8.77 8.48
CA THR A 148 4.85 8.52 8.48
C THR A 148 5.20 7.31 9.33
N PHE A 149 4.64 7.16 10.52
CA PHE A 149 4.86 5.97 11.35
C PHE A 149 4.39 4.69 10.67
N ILE A 150 3.23 4.73 9.98
CA ILE A 150 2.76 3.60 9.18
C ILE A 150 3.75 3.29 8.05
N GLY A 151 4.19 4.31 7.31
CA GLY A 151 5.18 4.16 6.24
C GLY A 151 6.52 3.60 6.72
N LEU A 152 7.00 4.04 7.88
CA LEU A 152 8.22 3.54 8.52
C LEU A 152 8.07 2.10 8.98
N PHE A 153 6.92 1.71 9.50
CA PHE A 153 6.64 0.31 9.84
C PHE A 153 6.75 -0.58 8.59
N PHE A 154 6.11 -0.20 7.48
CA PHE A 154 6.23 -0.95 6.23
C PHE A 154 7.65 -0.97 5.66
N ALA A 155 8.38 0.15 5.73
CA ALA A 155 9.75 0.22 5.23
C ALA A 155 10.72 -0.61 6.08
N LEU A 156 10.69 -0.45 7.41
CA LEU A 156 11.74 -0.96 8.30
C LEU A 156 11.45 -2.34 8.87
N ARG A 157 10.16 -2.70 9.06
CA ARG A 157 9.77 -4.01 9.59
C ARG A 157 9.36 -4.99 8.50
N LEU A 158 8.71 -4.49 7.44
CA LEU A 158 8.22 -5.33 6.36
C LEU A 158 9.07 -5.24 5.09
N HIS A 159 10.11 -4.39 5.09
CA HIS A 159 11.01 -4.17 3.97
C HIS A 159 10.29 -3.87 2.64
N ASP A 160 9.15 -3.16 2.71
CA ASP A 160 8.32 -2.87 1.53
C ASP A 160 8.53 -1.45 0.99
N ALA A 161 9.51 -1.33 0.10
CA ALA A 161 9.79 -0.06 -0.56
C ALA A 161 8.67 0.39 -1.52
N ALA A 162 7.95 -0.53 -2.16
CA ALA A 162 6.90 -0.16 -3.12
C ALA A 162 5.73 0.52 -2.42
N TYR A 163 5.31 -0.01 -1.27
CA TYR A 163 4.33 0.64 -0.40
C TYR A 163 4.83 2.02 0.06
N THR A 164 6.05 2.09 0.60
CA THR A 164 6.58 3.33 1.18
C THR A 164 6.75 4.45 0.16
N LEU A 165 7.16 4.14 -1.08
CA LEU A 165 7.32 5.12 -2.14
C LEU A 165 5.98 5.79 -2.54
N VAL A 166 4.85 5.12 -2.32
CA VAL A 166 3.53 5.73 -2.53
C VAL A 166 3.25 6.82 -1.50
N LEU A 167 3.64 6.61 -0.24
CA LEU A 167 3.50 7.65 0.79
C LEU A 167 4.44 8.83 0.51
N VAL A 168 5.66 8.57 0.02
CA VAL A 168 6.59 9.62 -0.44
C VAL A 168 5.92 10.45 -1.54
N TRP A 169 5.36 9.80 -2.57
CA TRP A 169 4.65 10.45 -3.66
C TRP A 169 3.50 11.36 -3.15
N ALA A 170 2.70 10.86 -2.22
CA ALA A 170 1.61 11.62 -1.63
C ALA A 170 2.12 12.85 -0.86
N PHE A 171 3.12 12.68 0.01
CA PHE A 171 3.67 13.76 0.83
C PHE A 171 4.37 14.85 0.01
N VAL A 172 5.06 14.48 -1.08
CA VAL A 172 5.61 15.45 -2.03
C VAL A 172 4.49 16.34 -2.60
N GLY A 173 3.34 15.77 -2.95
CA GLY A 173 2.22 16.57 -3.44
C GLY A 173 1.45 17.35 -2.38
N ILE A 174 1.50 16.92 -1.11
CA ILE A 174 1.02 17.77 0.02
C ILE A 174 1.94 18.98 0.14
N TYR A 175 3.27 18.79 0.13
CA TYR A 175 4.24 19.88 0.18
C TYR A 175 4.06 20.88 -0.97
N ILE A 176 3.92 20.39 -2.21
CA ILE A 176 3.72 21.26 -3.38
C ILE A 176 2.44 22.09 -3.27
N LYS A 177 1.35 21.51 -2.74
CA LYS A 177 0.07 22.22 -2.59
C LYS A 177 0.08 23.25 -1.46
N PHE A 178 0.78 22.95 -0.36
CA PHE A 178 0.75 23.73 0.87
C PHE A 178 2.11 24.33 1.23
N SER A 179 2.91 24.70 0.21
CA SER A 179 4.21 25.34 0.40
C SER A 179 4.12 26.69 1.11
N ASN A 180 2.99 27.38 0.97
CA ASN A 180 2.69 28.65 1.64
C ASN A 180 2.11 28.48 3.06
N GLU A 181 1.90 27.24 3.52
CA GLU A 181 1.46 26.91 4.89
C GLU A 181 2.61 26.17 5.60
N PRO A 182 3.53 26.90 6.29
CA PRO A 182 4.83 26.36 6.70
C PRO A 182 4.73 25.08 7.54
N LEU A 183 3.76 25.00 8.46
CA LEU A 183 3.58 23.84 9.33
C LEU A 183 3.25 22.59 8.52
N VAL A 184 2.32 22.68 7.56
CA VAL A 184 1.90 21.54 6.74
C VAL A 184 2.97 21.21 5.70
N GLY A 185 3.48 22.22 4.99
CA GLY A 185 4.49 22.07 3.96
C GLY A 185 5.77 21.40 4.47
N TYR A 186 6.37 21.94 5.54
CA TYR A 186 7.62 21.38 6.08
C TYR A 186 7.42 20.02 6.75
N SER A 187 6.27 19.77 7.40
CA SER A 187 5.95 18.44 7.93
C SER A 187 5.88 17.40 6.81
N ALA A 188 5.21 17.73 5.70
CA ALA A 188 5.10 16.85 4.54
C ALA A 188 6.47 16.60 3.87
N LEU A 189 7.29 17.64 3.71
CA LEU A 189 8.63 17.50 3.14
C LEU A 189 9.54 16.64 4.02
N ALA A 190 9.57 16.89 5.33
CA ALA A 190 10.36 16.10 6.27
C ALA A 190 9.92 14.63 6.28
N ALA A 191 8.61 14.38 6.26
CA ALA A 191 8.05 13.04 6.15
C ALA A 191 8.43 12.34 4.84
N ALA A 192 8.35 13.04 3.70
CA ALA A 192 8.74 12.50 2.40
C ALA A 192 10.22 12.10 2.36
N ILE A 193 11.12 12.96 2.86
CA ILE A 193 12.56 12.67 2.94
C ILE A 193 12.82 11.47 3.84
N THR A 194 12.20 11.44 5.02
CA THR A 194 12.36 10.34 6.00
C THR A 194 11.92 9.01 5.41
N LEU A 195 10.76 8.96 4.75
CA LEU A 195 10.27 7.75 4.11
C LEU A 195 11.07 7.35 2.86
N ALA A 196 11.61 8.31 2.10
CA ALA A 196 12.48 8.03 0.97
C ALA A 196 13.78 7.34 1.42
N LEU A 197 14.41 7.84 2.49
CA LEU A 197 15.59 7.19 3.09
C LEU A 197 15.26 5.79 3.61
N ALA A 198 14.13 5.63 4.30
CA ALA A 198 13.67 4.32 4.78
C ALA A 198 13.39 3.33 3.63
N ALA A 199 12.82 3.80 2.51
CA ALA A 199 12.60 2.98 1.32
C ALA A 199 13.92 2.52 0.68
N ILE A 200 14.95 3.37 0.65
CA ILE A 200 16.29 2.98 0.18
C ILE A 200 16.88 1.88 1.06
N VAL A 201 16.75 2.00 2.40
CA VAL A 201 17.18 0.96 3.33
C VAL A 201 16.44 -0.35 3.07
N ALA A 202 15.11 -0.31 2.90
CA ALA A 202 14.28 -1.47 2.60
C ALA A 202 14.68 -2.17 1.29
N LEU A 203 15.01 -1.41 0.23
CA LEU A 203 15.51 -1.96 -1.03
C LEU A 203 16.83 -2.70 -0.84
N ARG A 204 17.77 -2.14 -0.08
CA ARG A 204 19.07 -2.76 0.20
C ARG A 204 18.93 -4.06 0.97
N THR A 205 18.08 -4.10 2.00
CA THR A 205 17.85 -5.32 2.78
C THR A 205 17.28 -6.46 1.95
N ASN A 206 16.41 -6.16 0.98
CA ASN A 206 15.85 -7.18 0.08
C ASN A 206 16.91 -7.77 -0.88
N MET A 207 17.92 -6.99 -1.27
CA MET A 207 19.02 -7.47 -2.12
C MET A 207 20.05 -8.32 -1.34
N VAL A 208 20.30 -7.98 -0.07
CA VAL A 208 21.38 -8.59 0.75
C VAL A 208 20.97 -9.89 1.45
N SER A 209 19.67 -10.20 1.55
CA SER A 209 19.20 -11.48 2.11
C SER A 209 18.88 -12.51 1.03
N PRO A 210 19.86 -13.27 0.47
CA PRO A 210 19.54 -14.58 -0.06
C PRO A 210 19.10 -15.42 1.14
N ARG A 211 17.81 -15.76 1.23
CA ARG A 211 17.37 -16.77 2.21
C ARG A 211 18.07 -18.05 1.79
N HIS A 212 18.91 -18.54 2.69
CA HIS A 212 19.67 -19.78 2.61
C HIS A 212 18.96 -20.85 1.80
N ASP A 213 19.68 -21.41 0.84
CA ASP A 213 19.29 -22.58 0.06
C ASP A 213 18.85 -23.70 1.00
N ALA A 214 17.56 -24.03 0.97
CA ALA A 214 17.03 -25.24 1.59
C ALA A 214 17.37 -26.49 0.76
N ASN A 215 18.54 -26.53 0.12
CA ASN A 215 19.03 -27.65 -0.68
C ASN A 215 20.17 -28.44 -0.02
N ASP A 216 20.67 -28.03 1.15
CA ASP A 216 21.72 -28.77 1.87
C ASP A 216 21.21 -29.92 2.78
N LEU A 217 19.94 -30.31 2.68
CA LEU A 217 19.40 -31.47 3.43
C LEU A 217 19.22 -32.75 2.60
N HIS A 218 19.64 -32.77 1.33
CA HIS A 218 19.75 -34.01 0.57
C HIS A 218 21.16 -34.60 0.68
N HIS A 219 21.58 -34.95 1.90
CA HIS A 219 22.55 -36.02 2.06
C HIS A 219 21.75 -37.34 1.98
N PRO A 220 21.88 -38.15 0.92
CA PRO A 220 21.32 -39.49 0.93
C PRO A 220 22.10 -40.29 1.97
N LEU A 221 21.45 -40.66 3.08
CA LEU A 221 21.90 -41.78 3.89
C LEU A 221 21.72 -43.03 3.03
N THR A 222 22.77 -43.37 2.27
CA THR A 222 22.88 -44.67 1.62
C THR A 222 22.87 -45.74 2.71
N SER A 223 21.81 -46.52 2.70
CA SER A 223 21.69 -47.78 3.41
C SER A 223 22.72 -48.81 2.91
N ASN A 224 23.16 -49.66 3.84
CA ASN A 224 23.85 -50.94 3.63
C ASN A 224 25.28 -50.94 3.06
N GLN A 225 26.24 -51.13 3.97
CA GLN A 225 27.22 -52.21 3.80
C GLN A 225 27.11 -53.17 5.00
N LYS A 226 26.52 -54.34 4.73
CA LYS A 226 26.87 -55.59 5.42
C LYS A 226 28.32 -55.91 5.05
N ILE A 227 29.12 -56.40 6.00
CA ILE A 227 30.04 -57.55 5.90
C ILE A 227 30.89 -57.60 7.20
N GLN A 228 30.96 -58.82 7.77
CA GLN A 228 31.66 -59.32 8.96
C GLN A 228 30.88 -59.29 10.28
#